data_AF-Q2PYT5-F1
#
_entry.id   AF-Q2PYT5-F1
#
_cell.length_a   1.000
_cell.length_b   1.000
_cell.length_c   1.000
_cell.angle_alpha   90.00
_cell.angle_beta   90.00
_cell.angle_gamma   90.00
#
_symmetry.space_group_name_H-M   'P 1'
#
loop_
_entity.id
_entity.type
_entity.pdbx_description
1 polymer ?
#
loop_
_entity_poly.entity_id
_entity_poly.type
_entity_poly.pdbx_seq_one_letter_code
_entity_poly.pdbx_strand_id
1 'polypeptide(L)' 'QGAAMENQRLFNIAVNRVQHLHLLAQKMFNDFEGTLLPDERRQLNKIFLLDFCNSDSIVSPIDKQETQKSS' A
#
# COMPACT_ATOMS: atom_id res chain seq x y z
N GLN A 1 -27.39 -14.14 -14.32
CA GLN A 1 -27.18 -12.67 -14.36
C GLN A 1 -26.98 -12.07 -12.96
N GLY A 2 -27.63 -12.54 -11.89
CA GLY A 2 -27.43 -12.01 -10.53
C GLY A 2 -26.02 -12.16 -9.92
N ALA A 3 -25.33 -13.29 -10.16
CA ALA A 3 -24.00 -13.54 -9.58
C ALA A 3 -22.91 -12.58 -10.08
N ALA A 4 -22.94 -12.20 -11.38
CA ALA A 4 -21.97 -11.24 -11.93
C ALA A 4 -22.16 -9.83 -11.34
N MET A 5 -23.40 -9.43 -11.08
CA MET A 5 -23.73 -8.15 -10.46
C MET A 5 -23.27 -8.11 -9.00
N GLU A 6 -23.46 -9.20 -8.25
CA GLU A 6 -22.97 -9.29 -6.87
C GLU A 6 -21.44 -9.31 -6.81
N ASN A 7 -20.77 -10.04 -7.70
CA ASN A 7 -19.30 -10.02 -7.78
C ASN A 7 -18.76 -8.61 -8.06
N GLN A 8 -19.37 -7.87 -8.99
CA GLN A 8 -18.98 -6.48 -9.27
C GLN A 8 -19.18 -5.59 -8.04
N ARG A 9 -20.28 -5.77 -7.31
CA ARG A 9 -20.55 -5.02 -6.08
C ARG A 9 -19.49 -5.32 -5.01
N LEU A 10 -19.17 -6.58 -4.77
CA LEU A 10 -18.14 -7.00 -3.82
C LEU A 10 -16.77 -6.46 -4.20
N PHE A 11 -16.41 -6.52 -5.49
CA PHE A 11 -15.16 -5.96 -6.00
C PHE A 11 -15.09 -4.45 -5.75
N ASN A 12 -16.15 -3.70 -6.06
CA ASN A 12 -16.19 -2.26 -5.80
C ASN A 12 -16.05 -1.93 -4.30
N ILE A 13 -16.68 -2.72 -3.43
CA ILE A 13 -16.52 -2.57 -1.97
C ILE A 13 -15.06 -2.80 -1.56
N ALA A 14 -14.43 -3.86 -2.08
CA ALA A 14 -13.03 -4.16 -1.78
C ALA A 14 -12.10 -3.04 -2.25
N VAL A 15 -12.25 -2.57 -3.50
CA VAL A 15 -11.46 -1.46 -4.06
C VAL A 15 -11.59 -0.20 -3.19
N ASN A 16 -12.82 0.22 -2.89
CA ASN A 16 -13.05 1.42 -2.06
C ASN A 16 -12.42 1.30 -0.68
N ARG A 17 -12.52 0.12 -0.04
CA ARG A 17 -11.93 -0.12 1.28
C ARG A 17 -10.41 -0.09 1.24
N VAL A 18 -9.79 -0.77 0.27
CA VAL A 18 -8.32 -0.82 0.15
C VAL A 18 -7.76 0.56 -0.18
N GLN A 19 -8.42 1.33 -1.05
CA GLN A 19 -8.04 2.72 -1.34
C GLN A 19 -8.11 3.59 -0.08
N HIS A 20 -9.20 3.48 0.69
CA HIS A 20 -9.33 4.24 1.94
C HIS A 20 -8.25 3.86 2.96
N LEU A 21 -7.96 2.57 3.12
CA LEU A 21 -6.90 2.08 4.01
C LEU A 21 -5.52 2.60 3.59
N HIS A 22 -5.22 2.60 2.29
CA HIS A 22 -3.96 3.14 1.77
C HIS A 22 -3.81 4.63 2.09
N LEU A 23 -4.86 5.43 1.83
CA LEU A 23 -4.83 6.88 2.12
C LEU A 23 -4.69 7.15 3.62
N LEU A 24 -5.33 6.35 4.47
CA LEU A 24 -5.19 6.47 5.92
C LEU A 24 -3.76 6.16 6.38
N ALA A 25 -3.18 5.06 5.89
CA ALA A 25 -1.80 4.68 6.20
C ALA A 25 -0.81 5.75 5.75
N GLN A 26 -0.98 6.28 4.52
CA GLN A 26 -0.17 7.37 3.99
C GLN A 26 -0.28 8.62 4.86
N LYS A 27 -1.50 9.00 5.26
CA LYS A 27 -1.71 10.16 6.14
C LYS A 27 -1.01 9.96 7.48
N MET A 28 -1.21 8.81 8.14
CA MET A 28 -0.58 8.51 9.42
C MET A 28 0.94 8.57 9.34
N PHE A 29 1.51 8.05 8.24
CA PHE A 29 2.95 8.09 8.01
C PHE A 29 3.45 9.53 7.80
N ASN A 30 2.77 10.32 6.97
CA ASN A 30 3.12 11.73 6.73
C ASN A 30 2.99 12.59 8.00
N ASP A 31 1.93 12.37 8.79
CA ASP A 31 1.70 13.04 10.06
C ASP A 31 2.85 12.70 11.04
N PHE A 32 3.25 11.42 11.12
CA PHE A 32 4.41 10.99 11.90
C PHE A 32 5.70 11.65 11.41
N GLU A 33 6.03 11.58 10.12
CA GLU A 33 7.21 12.22 9.54
C GLU A 33 7.26 13.73 9.83
N GLY A 34 6.11 14.40 9.78
CA GLY A 34 5.99 15.84 10.03
C GLY A 34 6.30 16.24 11.48
N THR A 35 6.19 15.31 12.43
CA THR A 35 6.54 15.57 13.84
C THR A 35 8.04 15.43 14.13
N LEU A 36 8.81 14.82 13.22
CA LEU A 36 10.23 14.54 13.43
C LEU A 36 11.09 15.78 13.19
N LEU A 37 12.16 15.91 13.98
CA LEU A 37 13.20 16.90 13.72
C LEU A 37 13.98 16.55 12.45
N PRO A 38 14.65 17.53 11.79
CA PRO A 38 15.39 17.29 10.55
C PRO A 38 16.40 16.13 10.63
N ASP A 39 17.08 15.96 11.76
CA ASP A 39 18.05 14.87 11.94
C ASP A 39 17.39 13.51 12.19
N GLU A 40 16.26 13.47 12.90
CA GLU A 40 15.46 12.26 13.07
C GLU A 40 14.85 11.81 11.74
N ARG A 41 14.40 12.76 10.91
CA ARG A 41 13.90 12.48 9.57
C ARG A 41 14.99 11.92 8.65
N ARG A 42 16.22 12.45 8.74
CA ARG A 42 17.38 11.89 8.02
C ARG A 42 17.69 10.46 8.46
N GLN A 43 17.51 10.14 9.74
CA GLN A 43 17.68 8.77 10.24
C GLN A 43 16.55 7.86 9.78
N LEU A 44 15.29 8.31 9.82
CA LEU A 44 14.14 7.57 9.31
C LEU A 44 14.34 7.18 7.83
N ASN A 45 14.80 8.10 6.99
CA ASN A 45 15.12 7.81 5.58
C ASN A 45 16.21 6.75 5.40
N LYS A 46 17.15 6.63 6.34
CA LYS A 46 18.17 5.56 6.33
C LYS A 46 17.59 4.24 6.80
N ILE A 47 16.64 4.27 7.75
CA ILE A 47 15.91 3.10 8.24
C ILE A 47 15.02 2.54 7.12
N PHE A 48 14.33 3.37 6.33
CA PHE A 48 13.56 2.90 5.17
C PHE A 48 14.38 2.15 4.10
N LEU A 49 15.69 2.42 4.00
CA LEU A 49 16.58 1.69 3.10
C LEU A 49 17.06 0.35 3.70
N LEU A 50 16.85 0.14 5.00
CA LEU A 50 17.27 -1.04 5.77
C LEU A 50 16.09 -1.84 6.32
N ASP A 51 14.88 -1.29 6.27
CA ASP A 51 13.67 -1.90 6.80
C ASP A 51 13.19 -3.02 5.89
N PHE A 52 12.85 -4.13 6.54
CA PHE A 52 12.25 -5.29 5.93
C PHE A 52 10.73 -5.20 6.12
N CYS A 53 9.97 -5.10 5.03
CA CYS A 53 8.54 -5.37 5.13
C CYS A 53 8.35 -6.89 5.29
N ASN A 54 7.39 -7.32 6.12
CA ASN A 54 7.07 -8.76 6.25
C ASN A 54 6.68 -9.40 4.90
N SER A 55 6.32 -8.59 3.92
CA SER A 55 6.01 -8.97 2.55
C SER A 55 7.21 -9.01 1.60
N ASP A 56 8.42 -8.64 2.01
CA ASP A 56 9.58 -8.53 1.09
C ASP A 56 10.00 -9.86 0.46
N SER A 57 9.70 -10.97 1.13
CA SER A 57 9.92 -12.31 0.58
C SER A 57 8.87 -12.71 -0.48
N ILE A 58 7.79 -11.92 -0.63
CA ILE A 58 6.73 -12.15 -1.59
C ILE A 58 7.02 -11.31 -2.83
N VAL A 59 7.27 -11.98 -3.96
CA VAL A 59 7.45 -11.31 -5.24
C VAL A 59 6.15 -10.60 -5.61
N SER A 60 6.17 -9.28 -5.52
CA SER A 60 5.05 -8.41 -5.88
C SER A 60 5.28 -7.82 -7.27
N PRO A 61 4.26 -7.75 -8.14
CA PRO A 61 4.40 -7.10 -9.43
C PRO A 61 4.72 -5.62 -9.22
N ILE A 62 5.82 -5.15 -9.79
CA ILE A 62 6.31 -3.76 -9.64
C ILE A 62 5.74 -2.82 -10.71
N ASP A 63 5.10 -3.38 -11.74
CA ASP A 63 4.52 -2.60 -12.82
C ASP A 63 3.26 -3.27 -13.41
N LYS A 64 2.64 -2.56 -14.35
CA LYS A 64 1.41 -2.99 -15.03
C LYS A 64 1.61 -4.25 -15.86
N GLN A 65 2.76 -4.42 -16.52
CA GLN A 65 3.01 -5.58 -17.37
C GLN A 65 3.16 -6.85 -16.52
N GLU A 66 3.91 -6.76 -15.42
CA GLU A 66 4.06 -7.87 -14.47
C GLU A 66 2.73 -8.20 -13.78
N THR A 67 1.91 -7.19 -13.46
CA THR A 67 0.55 -7.40 -12.93
C THR A 67 -0.35 -8.18 -13.91
N GLN A 68 -0.20 -7.96 -15.23
CA GLN A 68 -1.01 -8.67 -16.23
C GLN A 68 -0.59 -10.13 -16.42
N LYS A 69 0.68 -10.46 -16.10
CA LYS A 69 1.21 -11.83 -16.18
C LYS A 69 0.91 -12.64 -14.92
N SER A 70 0.52 -11.99 -13.82
CA SER A 70 0.20 -12.67 -12.57
C SER A 70 -1.16 -13.36 -12.69
N SER A 71 -1.22 -14.65 -12.34
CA SER A 71 -2.42 -15.49 -12.38
C SER A 71 -2.65 -16.21 -11.07
#